data_AF-A0A651HWC6-F1
#
_entry.id   AF-A0A651HWC6-F1
#
_cell.length_a   1.000
_cell.length_b   1.000
_cell.length_c   1.000
_cell.angle_alpha   90.00
_cell.angle_beta   90.00
_cell.angle_gamma   90.00
#
_symmetry.space_group_name_H-M   'P 1'
#
loop_
_entity.id
_entity.type
_entity.pdbx_description
1 polymer ?
#
loop_
_entity_poly.entity_id
_entity_poly.type
_entity_poly.pdbx_seq_one_letter_code
_entity_poly.pdbx_strand_id
1 'polypeptide(L)'
;MAAHTILQNAPAIFTGVQGAVNQEASLSENDEKLARRISSRYWESDESVNAIVSRFSVSKGRFYDLLRPLPVAGRCPSCGQSPPVHLNRTSRSQGVTTCLFCGWEGSVKALGPAVEVEEGTPEPSAPSRRIYDADQPPLGGRGTLAGLLVGMALGLLVSRIVGR
;
A
#
# COMPACT_ATOMS: atom_id res chain seq x y z
N MET A 1 75.06 23.06 -17.22
CA MET A 1 73.86 23.42 -18.01
C MET A 1 73.27 22.10 -18.49
N ALA A 2 72.35 21.51 -17.71
CA ALA A 2 70.90 21.41 -17.98
C ALA A 2 70.61 20.46 -19.18
N ALA A 3 69.74 19.44 -19.15
CA ALA A 3 68.58 19.14 -18.30
C ALA A 3 68.24 17.63 -18.43
N HIS A 4 67.96 16.96 -17.30
CA HIS A 4 66.66 16.38 -16.91
C HIS A 4 66.09 15.18 -17.71
N THR A 5 66.19 14.02 -17.06
CA THR A 5 65.18 12.95 -16.92
C THR A 5 63.73 13.45 -16.92
N ILE A 6 62.77 12.68 -17.50
CA ILE A 6 61.49 12.26 -16.86
C ILE A 6 60.49 11.63 -17.87
N LEU A 7 60.00 10.42 -17.51
CA LEU A 7 58.67 9.78 -17.68
C LEU A 7 57.99 9.85 -19.06
N GLN A 8 57.45 8.73 -19.59
CA GLN A 8 56.09 8.30 -19.25
C GLN A 8 55.89 6.82 -19.63
N ASN A 9 55.81 5.96 -18.62
CA ASN A 9 55.09 4.69 -18.73
C ASN A 9 54.13 4.66 -17.54
N ALA A 10 52.90 5.12 -17.77
CA ALA A 10 51.85 5.16 -16.76
C ALA A 10 50.98 3.90 -16.94
N PRO A 11 50.90 2.99 -15.95
CA PRO A 11 49.82 2.02 -15.93
C PRO A 11 48.53 2.73 -15.52
N ALA A 12 47.49 2.53 -16.33
CA ALA A 12 46.14 2.97 -16.06
C ALA A 12 45.65 2.46 -14.70
N ILE A 13 45.41 3.37 -13.77
CA ILE A 13 44.58 3.13 -12.59
C ILE A 13 43.37 4.04 -12.72
N PHE A 14 42.29 3.50 -13.30
CA PHE A 14 40.97 4.12 -13.24
C PHE A 14 39.89 3.04 -13.10
N THR A 15 39.84 2.43 -11.92
CA THR A 15 38.80 1.46 -11.50
C THR A 15 38.19 1.86 -10.15
N GLY A 16 37.99 3.16 -9.92
CA GLY A 16 37.50 3.69 -8.64
C GLY A 16 36.00 3.98 -8.55
N VAL A 17 35.30 4.23 -9.66
CA VAL A 17 33.91 4.76 -9.62
C VAL A 17 32.84 3.66 -9.79
N GLN A 18 33.14 2.58 -10.51
CA GLN A 18 32.16 1.50 -10.74
C GLN A 18 31.92 0.61 -9.51
N GLY A 19 32.82 0.61 -8.52
CA GLY A 19 32.68 -0.20 -7.31
C GLY A 19 31.58 0.31 -6.36
N ALA A 20 31.42 1.63 -6.22
CA ALA A 20 30.51 2.22 -5.24
C ALA A 20 29.03 2.03 -5.61
N VAL A 21 28.67 2.32 -6.86
CA VAL A 21 27.28 2.18 -7.35
C VAL A 21 26.76 0.75 -7.29
N ASN A 22 27.63 -0.24 -7.54
CA ASN A 22 27.28 -1.66 -7.45
C ASN A 22 27.18 -2.15 -5.99
N GLN A 23 27.90 -1.52 -5.06
CA GLN A 23 27.80 -1.83 -3.63
C GLN A 23 26.52 -1.28 -3.01
N GLU A 24 26.07 -0.07 -3.37
CA GLU A 24 24.81 0.49 -2.88
C GLU A 24 23.60 -0.31 -3.35
N ALA A 25 23.57 -0.70 -4.63
CA ALA A 25 22.51 -1.54 -5.18
C ALA A 25 22.47 -2.93 -4.53
N SER A 26 23.62 -3.57 -4.31
CA SER A 26 23.68 -4.90 -3.68
C SER A 26 23.33 -4.88 -2.18
N LEU A 27 23.68 -3.82 -1.45
CA LEU A 27 23.25 -3.64 -0.06
C LEU A 27 21.72 -3.49 0.05
N SER A 28 21.11 -2.68 -0.82
CA SER A 28 19.65 -2.52 -0.82
C SER A 28 18.90 -3.79 -1.26
N GLU A 29 19.42 -4.55 -2.23
CA GLU A 29 18.83 -5.84 -2.61
C GLU A 29 18.94 -6.88 -1.48
N ASN A 30 20.07 -6.89 -0.76
CA ASN A 30 20.23 -7.78 0.40
C ASN A 30 19.28 -7.39 1.54
N ASP A 31 19.10 -6.10 1.78
CA ASP A 31 18.13 -5.59 2.77
C ASP A 31 16.69 -5.92 2.37
N GLU A 32 16.34 -5.81 1.07
CA GLU A 32 15.04 -6.20 0.52
C GLU A 32 14.77 -7.70 0.75
N LYS A 33 15.75 -8.55 0.44
CA LYS A 33 15.68 -10.01 0.69
C LYS A 33 15.56 -10.31 2.18
N LEU A 34 16.31 -9.60 3.03
CA LEU A 34 16.28 -9.76 4.48
C LEU A 34 14.92 -9.33 5.05
N ALA A 35 14.40 -8.17 4.65
CA ALA A 35 13.10 -7.64 5.04
C ALA A 35 11.97 -8.61 4.70
N ARG A 36 11.99 -9.19 3.49
CA ARG A 36 11.00 -10.21 3.08
C ARG A 36 11.04 -11.45 3.99
N ARG A 37 12.23 -11.97 4.28
CA ARG A 37 12.41 -13.16 5.14
C ARG A 37 11.99 -12.89 6.59
N ILE A 38 12.38 -11.75 7.14
CA ILE A 38 11.98 -11.30 8.47
C ILE A 38 10.46 -11.17 8.57
N SER A 39 9.84 -10.49 7.60
CA SER A 39 8.40 -10.22 7.59
C SER A 39 7.58 -11.49 7.44
N SER A 40 7.94 -12.38 6.51
CA SER A 40 7.32 -13.70 6.35
C SER A 40 7.37 -14.47 7.68
N ARG A 41 8.56 -14.57 8.30
CA ARG A 41 8.70 -15.26 9.59
C ARG A 41 7.86 -14.62 10.69
N TYR A 42 7.82 -13.29 10.75
CA TYR A 42 7.01 -12.56 11.71
C TYR A 42 5.51 -12.82 11.50
N TRP A 43 5.00 -12.84 10.28
CA TRP A 43 3.55 -12.97 10.06
C TRP A 43 3.03 -14.41 10.02
N GLU A 44 3.88 -15.37 9.69
CA GLU A 44 3.51 -16.78 9.48
C GLU A 44 3.80 -17.69 10.67
N SER A 45 4.45 -17.20 11.73
CA SER A 45 4.76 -17.99 12.92
C SER A 45 4.47 -17.23 14.21
N ASP A 46 4.32 -17.96 15.31
CA ASP A 46 4.20 -17.40 16.66
C ASP A 46 5.56 -17.15 17.34
N GLU A 47 6.67 -17.26 16.60
CA GLU A 47 8.01 -17.03 17.14
C GLU A 47 8.13 -15.62 17.72
N SER A 48 8.76 -15.50 18.90
CA SER A 48 8.94 -14.20 19.55
C SER A 48 9.87 -13.29 18.75
N VAL A 49 9.69 -11.96 18.87
CA VAL A 49 10.58 -10.99 18.21
C VAL A 49 12.04 -11.24 18.59
N ASN A 50 12.33 -11.54 19.86
CA ASN A 50 13.69 -11.84 20.32
C ASN A 50 14.29 -13.03 19.56
N ALA A 51 13.53 -14.12 19.39
CA ALA A 51 14.00 -15.30 18.69
C ALA A 51 14.24 -15.03 17.19
N ILE A 52 13.37 -14.24 16.54
CA ILE A 52 13.56 -13.82 15.14
C ILE A 52 14.82 -12.95 15.00
N VAL A 53 14.96 -11.93 15.85
CA VAL A 53 16.10 -11.01 15.87
C VAL A 53 17.41 -11.77 16.06
N SER A 54 17.46 -12.72 17.00
CA SER A 54 18.61 -13.59 17.22
C SER A 54 18.90 -14.49 16.02
N ARG A 55 17.88 -15.07 15.38
CA ARG A 55 18.03 -15.96 14.22
C ARG A 55 18.64 -15.24 13.01
N PHE A 56 18.25 -13.99 12.76
CA PHE A 56 18.76 -13.20 11.64
C PHE A 56 19.99 -12.36 12.01
N SER A 57 20.48 -12.44 13.25
CA SER A 57 21.60 -11.65 13.76
C SER A 57 21.44 -10.14 13.53
N VAL A 58 20.21 -9.64 13.61
CA VAL A 58 19.90 -8.20 13.49
C VAL A 58 19.70 -7.58 14.86
N SER A 59 19.73 -6.26 14.96
CA SER A 59 19.27 -5.56 16.16
C SER A 59 17.73 -5.47 16.17
N LYS A 60 17.13 -5.24 17.35
CA LYS A 60 15.68 -5.01 17.44
C LYS A 60 15.22 -3.79 16.65
N GLY A 61 15.99 -2.70 16.69
CA GLY A 61 15.70 -1.49 15.91
C GLY A 61 15.68 -1.80 14.42
N ARG A 62 16.75 -2.43 13.93
CA ARG A 62 16.85 -2.84 12.52
C ARG A 62 15.75 -3.82 12.11
N PHE A 63 15.33 -4.71 12.99
CA PHE A 63 14.17 -5.57 12.74
C PHE A 63 12.91 -4.75 12.44
N TYR A 64 12.61 -3.71 13.23
CA TYR A 64 11.44 -2.86 12.99
C TYR A 64 11.60 -1.99 11.75
N ASP A 65 12.81 -1.55 11.41
CA ASP A 65 13.09 -0.83 10.17
C ASP A 65 12.85 -1.69 8.92
N LEU A 66 13.13 -3.00 9.03
CA LEU A 66 12.98 -3.97 7.94
C LEU A 66 11.58 -4.62 7.91
N LEU A 67 10.81 -4.54 8.99
CA LEU A 67 9.52 -5.22 9.11
C LEU A 67 8.50 -4.58 8.18
N ARG A 68 7.92 -5.38 7.29
CA ARG A 68 6.84 -4.96 6.41
C ARG A 68 5.49 -5.14 7.09
N PRO A 69 4.64 -4.10 7.11
CA PRO A 69 3.24 -4.25 7.49
C PRO A 69 2.51 -5.26 6.61
N LEU A 70 1.53 -5.95 7.17
CA LEU A 70 0.72 -6.93 6.44
C LEU A 70 -0.45 -6.22 5.74
N PRO A 71 -0.53 -6.20 4.40
CA PRO A 71 -1.64 -5.58 3.70
C PRO A 71 -2.96 -6.32 3.93
N VAL A 72 -4.05 -5.56 3.95
CA VAL A 72 -5.41 -6.07 4.00
C VAL A 72 -6.09 -5.82 2.67
N ALA A 73 -6.91 -6.77 2.22
CA ALA A 73 -7.67 -6.62 0.99
C ALA A 73 -8.66 -5.44 1.09
N GLY A 74 -8.85 -4.72 -0.01
CA GLY A 74 -9.72 -3.55 -0.08
C GLY A 74 -8.95 -2.23 -0.25
N ARG A 75 -9.69 -1.11 -0.26
CA ARG A 75 -9.12 0.25 -0.34
C ARG A 75 -9.42 0.99 0.95
N CYS A 76 -8.56 1.94 1.30
CA CYS A 76 -8.81 2.81 2.45
C CYS A 76 -10.14 3.58 2.24
N PRO A 77 -11.10 3.52 3.19
CA PRO A 77 -12.38 4.20 3.06
C PRO A 77 -12.26 5.73 3.16
N SER A 78 -11.12 6.25 3.64
CA SER A 78 -10.88 7.69 3.76
C SER A 78 -10.27 8.30 2.50
N CYS A 79 -9.23 7.70 1.92
CA CYS A 79 -8.49 8.29 0.79
C CYS A 79 -8.51 7.47 -0.50
N GLY A 80 -8.85 6.18 -0.43
CA GLY A 80 -8.86 5.26 -1.57
C GLY A 80 -7.51 4.97 -2.23
N GLN A 81 -6.39 5.52 -1.72
CA GLN A 81 -5.07 5.47 -2.40
C GLN A 81 -4.30 4.18 -2.18
N SER A 82 -4.34 3.64 -0.96
CA SER A 82 -3.62 2.40 -0.62
C SER A 82 -4.50 1.46 0.21
N PRO A 83 -4.26 0.14 0.10
CA PRO A 83 -4.87 -0.80 1.03
C PRO A 83 -4.38 -0.50 2.46
N PRO A 84 -5.28 -0.50 3.45
CA PRO A 84 -4.88 -0.47 4.85
C PRO A 84 -4.03 -1.70 5.21
N VAL A 85 -3.20 -1.56 6.23
CA VAL A 85 -2.26 -2.59 6.68
C VAL A 85 -2.44 -2.88 8.17
N HIS A 86 -2.05 -4.08 8.61
CA HIS A 86 -1.77 -4.35 10.01
C HIS A 86 -0.30 -4.02 10.31
N LEU A 87 -0.06 -3.16 11.31
CA LEU A 87 1.29 -2.74 11.72
C LEU A 87 2.01 -3.78 12.58
N ASN A 88 1.27 -4.59 13.34
CA ASN A 88 1.82 -5.64 14.20
C ASN A 88 0.80 -6.78 14.40
N ARG A 89 1.25 -7.89 15.02
CA ARG A 89 0.39 -9.06 15.30
C ARG A 89 -0.82 -8.74 16.20
N THR A 90 -0.70 -7.78 17.12
CA THR A 90 -1.81 -7.35 17.98
C THR A 90 -2.89 -6.63 17.18
N SER A 91 -2.51 -5.73 16.26
CA SER A 91 -3.45 -5.08 15.34
C SER A 91 -4.15 -6.11 14.46
N ARG A 92 -3.44 -7.14 14.00
CA ARG A 92 -4.03 -8.26 13.25
C ARG A 92 -5.05 -9.04 14.09
N SER A 93 -4.72 -9.42 15.32
CA SER A 93 -5.62 -10.18 16.18
C SER A 93 -6.86 -9.39 16.61
N GLN A 94 -6.72 -8.07 16.78
CA GLN A 94 -7.82 -7.16 17.09
C GLN A 94 -8.62 -6.73 15.85
N GLY A 95 -8.15 -7.06 14.64
CA GLY A 95 -8.75 -6.61 13.39
C GLY A 95 -8.67 -5.10 13.18
N VAL A 96 -7.66 -4.43 13.73
CA VAL A 96 -7.37 -3.00 13.58
C VAL A 96 -6.39 -2.81 12.42
N THR A 97 -6.69 -1.85 11.54
CA THR A 97 -5.94 -1.56 10.32
C THR A 97 -5.63 -0.07 10.23
N THR A 98 -4.51 0.27 9.59
CA THR A 98 -4.05 1.64 9.41
C THR A 98 -3.72 1.90 7.94
N CYS A 99 -4.14 3.02 7.37
CA CYS A 99 -3.72 3.46 6.05
C CYS A 99 -2.42 4.27 6.15
N LEU A 100 -1.34 3.78 5.53
CA LEU A 100 -0.04 4.47 5.54
C LEU A 100 -0.01 5.77 4.71
N PHE A 101 -1.03 6.03 3.89
CA PHE A 101 -1.10 7.22 3.05
C PHE A 101 -1.76 8.41 3.76
N CYS A 102 -2.93 8.19 4.38
CA CYS A 102 -3.72 9.26 5.01
C CYS A 102 -3.84 9.14 6.54
N GLY A 103 -3.29 8.09 7.14
CA GLY A 103 -3.33 7.87 8.58
C GLY A 103 -4.67 7.37 9.14
N TRP A 104 -5.64 7.03 8.29
CA TRP A 104 -6.91 6.46 8.75
C TRP A 104 -6.66 5.17 9.53
N GLU A 105 -7.31 5.04 10.69
CA GLU A 105 -7.30 3.83 11.51
C GLU A 105 -8.74 3.35 11.73
N GLY A 106 -8.95 2.05 11.62
CA GLY A 106 -10.26 1.46 11.84
C GLY A 106 -10.27 -0.05 11.76
N SER A 107 -11.43 -0.65 11.97
CA SER A 107 -11.60 -2.09 11.89
C SER A 107 -11.57 -2.58 10.44
N VAL A 108 -11.01 -3.77 10.21
CA VAL A 108 -11.12 -4.51 8.93
C VAL A 108 -12.56 -4.63 8.44
N LYS A 109 -13.55 -4.69 9.35
CA LYS A 109 -14.98 -4.74 9.01
C LYS A 109 -15.49 -3.48 8.31
N ALA A 110 -14.79 -2.35 8.46
CA ALA A 110 -15.15 -1.09 7.83
C ALA A 110 -14.66 -0.97 6.37
N LEU A 111 -13.86 -1.92 5.88
CA LEU A 111 -13.22 -1.83 4.56
C LEU A 111 -14.15 -2.11 3.36
N GLY A 112 -15.43 -2.38 3.62
CA GLY A 112 -16.38 -2.84 2.60
C GLY A 112 -15.98 -4.20 2.02
N PRO A 113 -16.85 -4.82 1.20
CA PRO A 113 -16.42 -5.97 0.42
C PRO A 113 -15.27 -5.54 -0.48
N ALA A 114 -14.15 -6.27 -0.43
CA ALA A 114 -13.19 -6.21 -1.52
C ALA A 114 -13.99 -6.52 -2.79
N VAL A 115 -13.96 -5.62 -3.77
CA VAL A 115 -14.62 -5.87 -5.05
C VAL A 115 -13.93 -7.10 -5.63
N GLU A 116 -14.52 -8.27 -5.44
CA GLU A 116 -14.22 -9.45 -6.23
C GLU A 116 -14.51 -9.00 -7.66
N VAL A 117 -13.45 -8.78 -8.43
CA VAL A 117 -13.60 -8.69 -9.87
C VAL A 117 -14.16 -10.05 -10.24
N GLU A 118 -15.46 -10.11 -10.53
CA GLU A 118 -16.06 -11.31 -11.08
C GLU A 118 -15.30 -11.61 -12.37
N GLU A 119 -14.38 -12.57 -12.26
CA GLU A 119 -13.73 -13.18 -13.40
C GLU A 119 -14.86 -13.84 -14.18
N GLY A 120 -15.34 -13.10 -15.18
CA GLY A 120 -16.48 -13.48 -16.00
C GLY A 120 -16.28 -14.89 -16.50
N THR A 121 -17.01 -15.82 -15.89
CA THR A 121 -17.24 -17.13 -16.48
C THR A 121 -17.89 -16.85 -17.84
N PRO A 122 -17.30 -17.30 -18.97
CA PRO A 122 -18.00 -17.20 -20.24
C PRO A 122 -19.24 -18.09 -20.12
N GLU A 123 -20.39 -17.43 -19.94
CA GLU A 123 -21.70 -18.04 -19.95
C GLU A 123 -21.86 -18.81 -21.27
N PRO A 124 -22.09 -20.14 -21.26
CA PRO A 124 -22.31 -20.88 -22.48
C PRO A 124 -23.63 -20.41 -23.10
N SER A 125 -23.50 -19.96 -24.34
CA SER A 125 -24.51 -19.36 -25.19
C SER A 125 -25.84 -20.12 -25.19
N ALA A 126 -26.91 -19.47 -24.72
CA ALA A 126 -28.28 -19.86 -25.05
C ALA A 126 -28.87 -18.85 -26.04
N PRO A 127 -29.50 -19.31 -27.13
CA PRO A 127 -29.83 -18.47 -28.28
C PRO A 127 -30.98 -17.52 -27.99
N SER A 128 -30.80 -16.30 -28.49
CA SER A 128 -31.79 -15.23 -28.53
C SER A 128 -33.06 -15.67 -29.28
N ARG A 129 -34.14 -15.92 -28.54
CA ARG A 129 -35.49 -15.78 -29.09
C ARG A 129 -36.00 -14.37 -28.79
N ARG A 130 -35.84 -13.49 -29.77
CA ARG A 130 -36.75 -12.36 -29.93
C ARG A 130 -38.12 -12.93 -30.30
N ILE A 131 -39.14 -12.61 -29.52
CA ILE A 131 -40.47 -12.33 -30.05
C ILE A 131 -40.93 -11.02 -29.40
N TYR A 132 -41.29 -10.07 -30.25
CA TYR A 132 -41.94 -8.81 -29.92
C TYR A 132 -43.26 -9.09 -29.19
N ASP A 133 -43.56 -8.33 -28.13
CA ASP A 133 -44.94 -7.85 -28.00
C ASP A 133 -44.94 -6.43 -27.45
N ALA A 134 -45.64 -5.58 -28.20
CA ALA A 134 -45.75 -4.17 -27.99
C ALA A 134 -47.00 -3.95 -27.16
N ASP A 135 -46.83 -3.55 -25.91
CA ASP A 135 -47.93 -2.91 -25.18
C ASP A 135 -47.39 -1.72 -24.39
N GLN A 136 -47.16 -0.64 -25.12
CA GLN A 136 -47.08 0.71 -24.58
C GLN A 136 -48.51 1.27 -24.56
N PRO A 137 -49.14 1.46 -23.39
CA PRO A 137 -50.19 2.47 -23.29
C PRO A 137 -49.53 3.86 -23.16
N PRO A 138 -49.76 4.77 -24.12
CA PRO A 138 -49.45 6.19 -23.92
C PRO A 138 -50.56 6.79 -23.04
N LEU A 139 -50.23 7.86 -22.30
CA LEU A 139 -51.11 8.87 -21.68
C LEU A 139 -50.36 9.32 -20.41
N GLY A 140 -49.63 10.42 -20.43
CA GLY A 140 -50.21 11.75 -20.55
C GLY A 140 -50.21 12.38 -19.16
N GLY A 141 -49.23 13.26 -18.88
CA GLY A 141 -49.17 13.88 -17.56
C GLY A 141 -47.92 14.72 -17.33
N ARG A 142 -48.00 15.99 -17.76
CA ARG A 142 -47.62 17.21 -17.02
C ARG A 142 -46.34 17.14 -16.17
N GLY A 143 -45.39 17.99 -16.54
CA GLY A 143 -44.06 18.02 -15.96
C GLY A 143 -43.95 18.51 -14.53
N THR A 144 -42.73 18.43 -14.02
CA THR A 144 -42.11 19.39 -13.10
C THR A 144 -40.60 19.22 -13.23
N LEU A 145 -39.96 20.25 -13.78
CA LEU A 145 -38.60 20.64 -13.43
C LEU A 145 -38.59 20.95 -11.93
N ALA A 146 -37.73 20.30 -11.16
CA ALA A 146 -37.36 20.75 -9.83
C ALA A 146 -35.88 20.45 -9.59
N GLY A 147 -35.05 21.42 -9.96
CA GLY A 147 -33.75 21.55 -9.30
C GLY A 147 -33.93 22.21 -7.94
N LEU A 148 -33.01 21.96 -7.01
CA LEU A 148 -32.40 23.03 -6.21
C LEU A 148 -31.22 22.53 -5.36
N LEU A 149 -30.18 23.35 -5.38
CA LEU A 149 -28.95 23.35 -4.57
C LEU A 149 -29.23 23.65 -3.09
N VAL A 150 -28.51 23.05 -2.14
CA VAL A 150 -28.14 23.69 -0.86
C VAL A 150 -26.79 23.16 -0.36
N GLY A 151 -25.82 24.05 -0.20
CA GLY A 151 -24.56 23.83 0.53
C GLY A 151 -24.62 24.34 1.97
N MET A 152 -23.47 24.23 2.67
CA MET A 152 -23.12 24.75 4.01
C MET A 152 -23.56 23.94 5.24
N ALA A 153 -22.56 23.30 5.88
CA ALA A 153 -22.36 23.36 7.34
C ALA A 153 -20.94 22.86 7.71
N LEU A 154 -19.93 23.64 7.34
CA LEU A 154 -18.59 23.57 7.94
C LEU A 154 -18.50 24.70 8.98
N GLY A 155 -18.14 24.36 10.22
CA GLY A 155 -17.77 25.34 11.25
C GLY A 155 -18.84 25.53 12.33
N LEU A 156 -18.64 24.88 13.47
CA LEU A 156 -18.90 25.37 14.84
C LEU A 156 -18.80 24.20 15.85
N LEU A 157 -17.61 23.64 16.07
CA LEU A 157 -17.35 22.76 17.22
C LEU A 157 -15.89 22.85 17.73
N VAL A 158 -15.25 24.01 17.59
CA VAL A 158 -13.86 24.27 18.08
C VAL A 158 -13.82 25.19 19.32
N SER A 159 -14.97 25.60 19.89
CA SER A 159 -14.99 26.66 20.92
C SER A 159 -15.21 26.20 22.37
N ARG A 160 -14.89 24.95 22.76
CA ARG A 160 -15.11 24.51 24.16
C ARG A 160 -13.92 23.91 24.93
N ILE A 161 -12.69 23.99 24.42
CA ILE A 161 -11.53 23.41 25.15
C ILE A 161 -10.54 24.47 25.67
N VAL A 162 -10.63 25.74 25.24
CA VAL A 162 -9.83 26.84 25.81
C VAL A 162 -10.69 27.63 26.80
N GLY A 163 -10.82 27.08 27.99
CA GLY A 163 -11.44 27.70 29.16
C GLY A 163 -10.75 27.19 30.41
N ARG A 164 -9.46 27.50 30.52
CA ARG A 164 -8.63 27.28 31.70
C ARG A 164 -7.94 28.59 32.05
#